data_AF-A0A6I0K135-F1
#
_entry.id   AF-A0A6I0K135-F1
#
_cell.length_a   1.000
_cell.length_b   1.000
_cell.length_c   1.000
_cell.angle_alpha   90.00
_cell.angle_beta   90.00
_cell.angle_gamma   90.00
#
_symmetry.space_group_name_H-M   'P 1'
#
loop_
_entity.id
_entity.type
_entity.pdbx_description
1 polymer ?
#
loop_
_entity_poly.entity_id
_entity_poly.type
_entity_poly.pdbx_seq_one_letter_code
_entity_poly.pdbx_strand_id
1 'polypeptide(L)'
;MSNQLEKVKELIELRAQARLGGGEKAIEKQHAKGKYTARERIAQLLDEGSFEELDMFVQHRCTNFGQEKKHFLGDGVVTGYGTIEGRLVY
;
A
#
# COMPACT_ATOMS: atom_id res chain seq x y z
N MET A 1 -21.85 5.65 18.59
CA MET A 1 -21.09 4.39 18.74
C MET A 1 -19.96 4.65 19.72
N SER A 2 -19.30 3.65 20.31
CA SER A 2 -18.11 3.94 21.14
C SER A 2 -17.04 4.61 20.25
N ASN A 3 -16.39 5.68 20.72
CA ASN A 3 -15.30 6.39 20.04
C ASN A 3 -14.23 5.41 19.51
N GLN A 4 -13.99 4.30 20.21
CA GLN A 4 -13.08 3.25 19.79
C GLN A 4 -13.51 2.56 18.48
N LEU A 5 -14.80 2.28 18.31
CA LEU A 5 -15.33 1.65 17.10
C LEU A 5 -15.23 2.59 15.89
N GLU A 6 -15.42 3.89 16.11
CA GLU A 6 -15.28 4.91 15.07
C GLU A 6 -13.82 4.98 14.59
N LYS A 7 -12.84 5.03 15.51
CA LYS A 7 -11.41 5.00 15.15
C LYS A 7 -10.98 3.72 14.43
N VAL A 8 -11.52 2.57 14.81
CA VAL A 8 -11.24 1.30 14.12
C VAL A 8 -11.77 1.35 12.68
N LYS A 9 -12.97 1.91 12.48
CA LYS A 9 -13.54 2.10 11.15
C LYS A 9 -12.69 3.03 10.29
N GLU A 10 -12.26 4.17 10.82
CA GLU A 10 -11.35 5.09 10.13
C GLU A 10 -10.05 4.41 9.70
N LEU A 11 -9.45 3.59 10.57
CA LEU A 11 -8.24 2.83 10.24
C LEU A 11 -8.48 1.83 9.10
N ILE A 12 -9.61 1.14 9.08
CA ILE A 12 -9.96 0.18 8.02
C ILE A 12 -10.14 0.91 6.69
N GLU A 13 -10.82 2.05 6.69
CA GLU A 13 -11.00 2.89 5.50
C GLU A 13 -9.66 3.43 4.98
N LEU A 14 -8.78 3.87 5.87
CA LEU A 14 -7.45 4.35 5.51
C LEU A 14 -6.58 3.24 4.88
N ARG A 15 -6.67 2.01 5.40
CA ARG A 15 -6.00 0.83 4.81
C ARG A 15 -6.54 0.53 3.41
N ALA A 16 -7.86 0.61 3.21
CA ALA A 16 -8.46 0.42 1.90
C ALA A 16 -7.96 1.48 0.91
N GLN A 17 -7.88 2.74 1.33
CA GLN A 17 -7.35 3.83 0.52
C GLN A 17 -5.87 3.62 0.15
N ALA A 18 -5.03 3.21 1.09
CA ALA A 18 -3.60 2.97 0.83
C ALA A 18 -3.36 1.84 -0.19
N ARG A 19 -4.22 0.81 -0.17
CA ARG A 19 -4.14 -0.32 -1.10
C ARG A 19 -4.47 0.08 -2.55
N LEU A 20 -5.32 1.09 -2.74
CA LEU A 20 -5.62 1.64 -4.08
C LEU A 20 -4.42 2.37 -4.71
N GLY A 21 -3.45 2.81 -3.93
CA GLY A 21 -2.25 3.48 -4.41
C GLY A 21 -2.56 4.69 -5.30
N GLY A 22 -2.15 4.63 -6.58
CA GLY A 22 -2.44 5.68 -7.57
C GLY A 22 -3.91 5.74 -8.04
N GLY A 23 -4.80 4.91 -7.48
CA GLY A 23 -6.21 4.81 -7.84
C GLY A 23 -6.48 3.79 -8.95
N GLU A 24 -7.76 3.48 -9.16
CA GLU A 24 -8.23 2.44 -10.11
C GLU A 24 -7.68 2.64 -11.52
N LYS A 25 -7.69 3.88 -12.03
CA LYS A 25 -7.13 4.20 -13.36
C LYS A 25 -5.64 3.85 -13.50
N ALA A 26 -4.85 3.99 -12.43
CA ALA A 26 -3.43 3.67 -12.45
C ALA A 26 -3.22 2.14 -12.44
N ILE A 27 -4.07 1.42 -11.69
CA ILE A 27 -4.09 -0.05 -11.63
C ILE A 27 -4.45 -0.61 -13.01
N GLU A 28 -5.56 -0.16 -13.60
CA GLU A 28 -6.01 -0.56 -14.94
C GLU A 28 -4.93 -0.30 -16.00
N LYS A 29 -4.29 0.87 -15.96
CA LYS A 29 -3.19 1.21 -16.88
C LYS A 29 -1.99 0.28 -16.72
N GLN A 30 -1.71 -0.21 -15.51
CA GLN A 30 -0.63 -1.15 -15.26
C GLN A 30 -0.97 -2.54 -15.80
N HIS A 31 -2.19 -3.02 -15.54
CA HIS A 31 -2.69 -4.30 -16.07
C HIS A 31 -2.80 -4.30 -17.60
N ALA A 32 -3.24 -3.20 -18.21
CA ALA A 32 -3.30 -3.03 -19.67
C ALA A 32 -1.92 -3.14 -20.34
N LYS A 33 -0.83 -2.92 -19.59
CA LYS A 33 0.56 -3.12 -20.05
C LYS A 33 1.08 -4.54 -19.79
N GLY A 34 0.23 -5.46 -19.33
CA GLY A 34 0.62 -6.82 -18.94
C GLY A 34 1.49 -6.86 -17.68
N LYS A 35 1.39 -5.84 -16.81
CA LYS A 35 2.18 -5.76 -15.58
C LYS A 35 1.28 -5.89 -14.36
N TYR A 36 1.78 -6.54 -13.33
CA TYR A 36 1.19 -6.50 -11.99
C TYR A 36 1.52 -5.18 -11.26
N THR A 37 0.67 -4.82 -10.30
CA THR A 37 0.91 -3.76 -9.31
C THR A 37 2.01 -4.18 -8.32
N ALA A 38 2.48 -3.25 -7.49
CA ALA A 38 3.51 -3.56 -6.48
C ALA A 38 3.03 -4.63 -5.48
N ARG A 39 1.83 -4.48 -4.92
CA ARG A 39 1.27 -5.44 -3.93
C ARG A 39 0.96 -6.79 -4.55
N GLU A 40 0.50 -6.83 -5.81
CA GLU A 40 0.29 -8.10 -6.53
C GLU A 40 1.59 -8.87 -6.73
N ARG A 41 2.71 -8.19 -7.01
CA ARG A 41 4.02 -8.84 -7.14
C ARG A 41 4.51 -9.43 -5.82
N ILE A 42 4.32 -8.68 -4.72
CA ILE A 42 4.68 -9.16 -3.38
C ILE A 42 3.85 -10.40 -3.02
N ALA A 43 2.54 -10.35 -3.26
CA ALA A 43 1.64 -11.48 -3.00
C ALA A 43 1.95 -12.72 -3.85
N GLN A 44 2.55 -12.57 -5.04
CA GLN A 44 3.01 -13.69 -5.86
C GLN A 44 4.37 -14.24 -5.44
N LEU A 45 5.22 -13.41 -4.84
CA LEU A 45 6.59 -13.78 -4.47
C LEU A 45 6.65 -14.47 -3.10
N LEU A 46 5.92 -13.93 -2.13
CA LEU A 46 5.93 -14.40 -0.75
C LEU A 46 4.91 -15.50 -0.54
N ASP A 47 5.15 -16.32 0.49
CA ASP A 47 4.20 -17.33 0.93
C ASP A 47 2.86 -16.66 1.31
N GLU A 48 1.75 -17.31 0.98
CA GLU A 48 0.41 -16.76 1.17
C GLU A 48 0.17 -16.33 2.63
N GLY A 49 -0.27 -15.08 2.82
CA GLY A 49 -0.54 -14.52 4.14
C GLY A 49 0.69 -14.18 4.99
N SER A 50 1.91 -14.34 4.47
CA SER A 50 3.14 -14.05 5.22
C SER A 50 3.56 -12.57 5.22
N PHE A 51 3.03 -11.76 4.31
CA PHE A 51 3.48 -10.38 4.12
C PHE A 51 2.97 -9.44 5.22
N GLU A 52 3.90 -8.86 5.97
CA GLU A 52 3.68 -7.80 6.96
C GLU A 52 4.17 -6.46 6.40
N GLU A 53 3.21 -5.60 6.03
CA GLU A 53 3.49 -4.30 5.42
C GLU A 53 3.88 -3.25 6.47
N LEU A 54 4.97 -2.52 6.19
CA LEU A 54 5.47 -1.42 7.00
C LEU A 54 5.16 -0.08 6.34
N ASP A 55 5.05 0.98 7.14
CA ASP A 55 4.96 2.37 6.68
C ASP A 55 3.85 2.68 5.65
N MET A 56 2.79 1.87 5.61
CA MET A 56 1.65 1.99 4.68
C MET A 56 1.05 3.40 4.60
N PHE A 57 1.11 4.17 5.69
CA PHE A 57 0.50 5.50 5.78
C PHE A 57 1.48 6.67 5.65
N VAL A 58 2.77 6.40 5.39
CA VAL A 58 3.75 7.46 5.19
C VAL A 58 3.40 8.28 3.94
N GLN A 59 3.65 9.58 4.03
CA GLN A 59 3.50 10.53 2.93
C GLN A 59 4.77 11.39 2.86
N HIS A 60 5.16 11.82 1.66
CA HIS A 60 6.24 12.79 1.54
C HIS A 60 5.92 14.09 2.28
N ARG A 61 6.98 14.83 2.61
CA ARG A 61 6.93 16.17 3.21
C ARG A 61 7.37 17.28 2.25
N CYS A 62 7.58 16.94 0.98
CA CYS A 62 7.99 17.88 -0.05
C CYS A 62 6.90 18.93 -0.34
N THR A 63 7.29 20.21 -0.40
CA THR A 63 6.43 21.35 -0.77
C THR A 63 6.89 22.04 -2.05
N ASN A 64 7.89 21.49 -2.74
CA ASN A 64 8.40 22.06 -3.98
C ASN A 64 7.48 21.70 -5.14
N PHE A 65 7.39 22.58 -6.13
CA PHE A 65 6.73 22.32 -7.41
C PHE A 65 5.26 21.84 -7.32
N GLY A 66 4.51 22.26 -6.29
CA GLY A 66 3.10 21.91 -6.14
C GLY A 66 2.85 20.52 -5.55
N GLN A 67 3.88 19.86 -5.01
CA GLN A 67 3.76 18.52 -4.42
C GLN A 67 2.93 18.53 -3.12
N GLU A 68 2.81 19.66 -2.43
CA GLU A 68 1.97 19.82 -1.24
C GLU A 68 0.48 19.53 -1.50
N LYS A 69 0.07 19.45 -2.78
CA LYS A 69 -1.31 19.16 -3.18
C LYS A 69 -1.54 17.68 -3.51
N LYS A 70 -0.50 16.84 -3.49
CA LYS A 70 -0.55 15.46 -4.01
C LYS A 70 0.03 14.47 -3.01
N HIS A 71 -0.81 14.00 -2.09
CA HIS A 71 -0.40 12.98 -1.13
C HIS A 71 -0.90 11.59 -1.50
N PHE A 72 0.02 10.63 -1.50
CA PHE A 72 -0.27 9.22 -1.67
C PHE A 72 0.27 8.46 -0.46
N LEU A 73 -0.55 7.58 0.12
CA LEU A 73 -0.15 6.73 1.24
C LEU A 73 0.89 5.70 0.75
N GLY A 74 1.98 5.53 1.49
CA GLY A 74 3.13 4.69 1.16
C GLY A 74 4.18 5.37 0.26
N ASP A 75 3.96 6.63 -0.15
CA ASP A 75 4.88 7.44 -0.95
C ASP A 75 5.48 6.73 -2.19
N GLY A 76 4.69 5.87 -2.83
CA GLY A 76 5.07 5.17 -4.06
C GLY A 76 5.89 3.89 -3.89
N VAL A 77 6.16 3.45 -2.65
CA VAL A 77 6.84 2.18 -2.36
C VAL A 77 6.00 1.35 -1.38
N VAL A 78 6.06 0.02 -1.52
CA VAL A 78 5.49 -0.92 -0.55
C VAL A 78 6.66 -1.65 0.08
N THR A 79 6.83 -1.50 1.39
CA THR A 79 7.91 -2.11 2.17
C THR A 79 7.34 -3.04 3.21
N GLY A 80 8.13 -4.01 3.66
CA GLY A 80 7.66 -4.97 4.65
C GLY A 80 8.63 -6.13 4.79
N TYR A 81 8.11 -7.23 5.30
CA TYR A 81 8.80 -8.52 5.35
C TYR A 81 7.79 -9.64 5.21
N GLY A 82 8.27 -10.85 4.93
CA GLY A 82 7.44 -12.05 4.90
C GLY A 82 8.31 -13.28 4.71
N THR A 83 7.75 -14.35 4.17
CA THR A 83 8.49 -15.61 3.98
C THR A 83 8.50 -16.07 2.54
N ILE A 84 9.59 -16.74 2.13
CA ILE A 84 9.68 -17.53 0.90
C ILE A 84 10.13 -18.93 1.31
N GLU A 85 9.30 -19.93 1.05
CA GLU A 85 9.53 -21.30 1.50
C GLU A 85 9.78 -21.36 3.03
N GLY A 86 9.04 -20.56 3.80
CA GLY A 86 9.15 -20.46 5.26
C GLY A 86 10.38 -19.69 5.76
N ARG A 87 11.19 -19.11 4.87
CA ARG A 87 12.40 -18.35 5.23
C ARG A 87 12.12 -16.85 5.21
N LEU A 88 12.45 -16.16 6.30
CA LEU A 88 12.26 -14.72 6.45
C LEU A 88 13.03 -13.93 5.37
N VAL A 89 12.36 -13.00 4.71
CA VAL A 89 12.89 -12.05 3.73
C VAL A 89 12.28 -10.66 3.95
N TYR A 90 12.95 -9.63 3.41
CA TYR A 90 12.57 -8.21 3.49
C TYR A 90 12.44 -7.62 2.08
#